data_AF-A0A9P5LEM5-F1
#
_entry.id   AF-A0A9P5LEM5-F1
#
_cell.length_a   1.000
_cell.length_b   1.000
_cell.length_c   1.000
_cell.angle_alpha   90.00
_cell.angle_beta   90.00
_cell.angle_gamma   90.00
#
_symmetry.space_group_name_H-M   'P 1'
#
loop_
_entity.id
_entity.type
_entity.pdbx_description
1 polymer ?
#
loop_
_entity_poly.entity_id
_entity_poly.type
_entity_poly.pdbx_seq_one_letter_code
_entity_poly.pdbx_strand_id
1 'polypeptide(L)'
;MLFSGIPAIVLAGFTVAATALSDLDGSVWKDLESKQNSKRVFQHQSRNRPVKRATGWSPPSDLTTPLKEVWDHVVSTYDGGVDGNTNWGWHQVMANKGHLNICVRWDSNQTVTAAERTKIASVYEAQYQKWFKWVYGYNGFPYTKVDINIVGWAVKDTSLLEGSTTGYDVYTDLDADGIPMCNIGCSRDAHLDSDYSACAGGADSHFDQSLWLTDGLDGGFGYSWGQQVGREYFMNNIDTENIHILLHEMGHTFGLDDFYDWTPTGVTNFIMLAGASLEITDFDGWMYRNWWYVLSQENGWASSSAVTTSASAATSKAATTKTTAVAVTTEVAVEEATSTEEAVEATSTEEAIVEATSTEEAIVEATSTLKVATSAAFVATSQQATTSDEATTSDDLPTITPVAPVATPFLPTPDFNSFNSTPVATPTPSATPTGATAGRWQACGGGRAYTGATKCASGLKCVKHNDFYHQCL
;
A
#
# COMPACT_ATOMS: atom_id res chain seq x y z
N MET A 1 -67.67 29.13 -16.44
CA MET A 1 -66.40 29.43 -17.13
C MET A 1 -65.66 30.45 -16.28
N LEU A 2 -64.43 30.27 -15.83
CA LEU A 2 -63.45 29.19 -16.06
C LEU A 2 -62.95 28.57 -14.75
N PHE A 3 -62.39 27.37 -14.83
CA PHE A 3 -61.56 26.77 -13.78
C PHE A 3 -60.19 27.46 -13.73
N SER A 4 -59.62 27.60 -12.53
CA SER A 4 -58.16 27.62 -12.37
C SER A 4 -57.82 27.06 -10.99
N GLY A 5 -57.48 25.77 -10.96
CA GLY A 5 -56.97 25.12 -9.76
C GLY A 5 -55.48 25.40 -9.61
N ILE A 6 -55.05 25.78 -8.41
CA ILE A 6 -53.63 25.83 -8.05
C ILE A 6 -53.25 24.44 -7.53
N PRO A 7 -52.43 23.64 -8.24
CA PRO A 7 -51.88 22.43 -7.65
C PRO A 7 -50.82 22.82 -6.61
N ALA A 8 -50.89 22.22 -5.43
CA ALA A 8 -49.84 22.34 -4.43
C ALA A 8 -48.55 21.72 -5.00
N ILE A 9 -47.49 22.51 -5.13
CA ILE A 9 -46.16 21.98 -5.41
C ILE A 9 -45.69 21.30 -4.11
N VAL A 10 -45.81 19.98 -4.08
CA VAL A 10 -45.11 19.15 -3.10
C VAL A 10 -43.62 19.28 -3.43
N LEU A 11 -42.91 20.13 -2.70
CA LEU A 11 -41.45 19.97 -2.58
C LEU A 11 -41.22 18.66 -1.82
N ALA A 12 -41.05 17.58 -2.56
CA ALA A 12 -40.38 16.40 -2.07
C ALA A 12 -38.93 16.82 -1.75
N GLY A 13 -38.67 17.10 -0.48
CA GLY A 13 -37.32 17.36 -0.01
C GLY A 13 -36.48 16.12 -0.25
N PHE A 14 -35.58 16.19 -1.23
CA PHE A 14 -34.45 15.27 -1.31
C PHE A 14 -33.53 15.56 -0.11
N THR A 15 -33.84 14.95 1.02
CA THR A 15 -32.88 14.77 2.11
C THR A 15 -31.87 13.72 1.65
N VAL A 16 -30.94 14.13 0.78
CA VAL A 16 -29.70 13.39 0.57
C VAL A 16 -28.86 13.57 1.83
N ALA A 17 -29.19 12.77 2.84
CA ALA A 17 -28.26 12.44 3.91
C ALA A 17 -27.32 11.35 3.38
N ALA A 18 -26.54 11.69 2.35
CA ALA A 18 -25.35 10.93 2.02
C ALA A 18 -24.32 11.25 3.08
N THR A 19 -24.32 10.47 4.17
CA THR A 19 -23.08 10.23 4.90
C THR A 19 -22.10 9.67 3.87
N ALA A 20 -20.96 10.33 3.68
CA ALA A 20 -19.86 9.74 2.93
C ALA A 20 -19.52 8.40 3.59
N LEU A 21 -19.82 7.29 2.90
CA LEU A 21 -19.52 5.96 3.37
C LEU A 21 -18.09 5.69 2.93
N SER A 22 -17.16 5.71 3.90
CA SER A 22 -15.76 5.34 3.68
C SER A 22 -15.66 3.86 3.31
N ASP A 23 -14.57 3.46 2.66
CA ASP A 23 -14.31 2.06 2.24
C ASP A 23 -14.15 1.11 3.42
N LEU A 24 -13.92 1.66 4.61
CA LEU A 24 -14.02 0.99 5.91
C LEU A 24 -15.46 0.51 6.24
N ASP A 25 -16.50 1.10 5.62
CA ASP A 25 -17.89 0.72 5.81
C ASP A 25 -18.29 -0.44 4.86
N GLY A 26 -18.36 -1.65 5.41
CA GLY A 26 -18.79 -2.86 4.70
C GLY A 26 -20.13 -2.77 3.97
N SER A 27 -21.00 -1.80 4.31
CA SER A 27 -22.27 -1.61 3.59
C SER A 27 -22.08 -1.17 2.14
N VAL A 28 -20.97 -0.51 1.81
CA VAL A 28 -20.61 -0.11 0.43
C VAL A 28 -20.32 -1.34 -0.43
N TRP A 29 -19.62 -2.32 0.13
CA TRP A 29 -19.16 -3.53 -0.58
C TRP A 29 -20.22 -4.61 -0.76
N LYS A 30 -21.24 -4.61 0.12
CA LYS A 30 -22.30 -5.63 0.23
C LYS A 30 -23.00 -5.99 -1.08
N ASP A 31 -23.19 -4.99 -1.94
CA ASP A 31 -23.85 -5.16 -3.25
C ASP A 31 -22.98 -5.97 -4.23
N LEU A 32 -21.65 -6.01 -4.03
CA LEU A 32 -20.70 -6.78 -4.83
C LEU A 32 -20.48 -8.20 -4.29
N GLU A 33 -20.48 -8.39 -2.98
CA GLU A 33 -20.32 -9.71 -2.35
C GLU A 33 -21.34 -10.74 -2.88
N SER A 34 -22.59 -10.30 -3.05
CA SER A 34 -23.67 -11.11 -3.61
C SER A 34 -23.44 -11.50 -5.08
N LYS A 35 -22.72 -10.65 -5.83
CA LYS A 35 -22.40 -10.84 -7.26
C LYS A 35 -21.16 -11.74 -7.42
N GLN A 36 -20.13 -11.56 -6.58
CA GLN A 36 -18.89 -12.35 -6.59
C GLN A 36 -19.13 -13.84 -6.34
N ASN A 37 -20.04 -14.16 -5.41
CA ASN A 37 -20.44 -15.54 -5.12
C ASN A 37 -21.33 -16.18 -6.23
N SER A 38 -21.81 -15.39 -7.20
CA SER A 38 -22.60 -15.90 -8.30
C SER A 38 -21.70 -16.46 -9.40
N LYS A 39 -21.80 -17.77 -9.70
CA LYS A 39 -21.03 -18.44 -10.78
C LYS A 39 -21.38 -17.96 -12.21
N ARG A 40 -22.08 -16.83 -12.36
CA ARG A 40 -22.26 -16.17 -13.66
C ARG A 40 -20.97 -15.43 -13.97
N VAL A 41 -20.05 -16.16 -14.59
CA VAL A 41 -18.90 -15.61 -15.31
C VAL A 41 -19.40 -14.44 -16.15
N PHE A 42 -19.09 -13.20 -15.73
CA PHE A 42 -19.29 -12.05 -16.57
C PHE A 42 -18.49 -12.30 -17.84
N GLN A 43 -19.16 -12.23 -19.00
CA GLN A 43 -18.50 -12.41 -20.29
C GLN A 43 -17.53 -11.25 -20.47
N HIS A 44 -16.28 -11.49 -20.09
CA HIS A 44 -15.19 -10.53 -20.11
C HIS A 44 -15.03 -9.99 -21.53
N GLN A 45 -15.58 -8.79 -21.78
CA GLN A 45 -15.18 -8.02 -22.94
C GLN A 45 -13.72 -7.66 -22.73
N SER A 46 -12.86 -8.42 -23.40
CA SER A 46 -11.41 -8.36 -23.31
C SER A 46 -10.89 -7.14 -24.09
N ARG A 47 -11.28 -5.95 -23.64
CA ARG A 47 -10.61 -4.68 -23.95
C ARG A 47 -9.35 -4.46 -23.11
N ASN A 48 -9.23 -5.21 -22.02
CA ASN A 48 -8.19 -5.15 -21.00
C ASN A 48 -6.81 -5.68 -21.51
N ARG A 49 -6.27 -5.06 -22.57
CA ARG A 49 -4.92 -5.30 -23.08
C ARG A 49 -4.27 -4.03 -23.65
N PRO A 50 -3.19 -3.54 -23.04
CA PRO A 50 -2.19 -2.73 -23.72
C PRO A 50 -1.60 -3.49 -24.92
N VAL A 51 -2.10 -3.19 -26.14
CA VAL A 51 -1.55 -3.75 -27.38
C VAL A 51 -0.44 -2.85 -27.88
N LYS A 52 0.81 -3.34 -27.77
CA LYS A 52 2.11 -2.69 -28.10
C LYS A 52 2.66 -1.76 -27.02
N ARG A 53 3.97 -1.54 -27.07
CA ARG A 53 4.64 -0.45 -26.35
C ARG A 53 4.00 0.87 -26.77
N ALA A 54 3.61 1.69 -25.80
CA ALA A 54 2.94 2.97 -26.03
C ALA A 54 3.67 4.06 -25.23
N THR A 55 3.72 5.27 -25.78
CA THR A 55 4.48 6.41 -25.23
C THR A 55 3.62 7.66 -25.31
N GLY A 56 3.68 8.52 -24.29
CA GLY A 56 2.87 9.72 -24.20
C GLY A 56 1.46 9.46 -23.65
N TRP A 57 0.80 10.55 -23.26
CA TRP A 57 -0.60 10.55 -22.82
C TRP A 57 -1.55 10.54 -24.01
N SER A 58 -2.33 9.46 -24.14
CA SER A 58 -3.27 9.25 -25.26
C SER A 58 -4.40 8.27 -24.87
N PRO A 59 -5.22 8.59 -23.86
CA PRO A 59 -6.36 7.78 -23.49
C PRO A 59 -7.42 7.73 -24.62
N PRO A 60 -8.33 6.74 -24.60
CA PRO A 60 -9.54 6.75 -25.42
C PRO A 60 -10.32 8.08 -25.28
N SER A 61 -10.96 8.51 -26.38
CA SER A 61 -11.65 9.81 -26.42
C SER A 61 -12.81 9.91 -25.44
N ASP A 62 -13.48 8.79 -25.15
CA ASP A 62 -14.54 8.65 -24.16
C ASP A 62 -14.03 8.69 -22.72
N LEU A 63 -12.77 8.31 -22.47
CA LEU A 63 -12.14 8.41 -21.14
C LEU A 63 -11.39 9.74 -20.92
N THR A 64 -11.12 10.52 -21.97
CA THR A 64 -10.28 11.73 -21.91
C THR A 64 -10.83 12.78 -20.93
N THR A 65 -12.13 13.05 -20.97
CA THR A 65 -12.79 14.00 -20.06
C THR A 65 -12.77 13.51 -18.60
N PRO A 66 -13.31 12.32 -18.26
CA PRO A 66 -13.37 11.88 -16.87
C PRO A 66 -11.98 11.67 -16.24
N LEU A 67 -10.97 11.25 -17.01
CA LEU A 67 -9.58 11.16 -16.50
C LEU A 67 -8.99 12.54 -16.17
N LYS A 68 -9.37 13.59 -16.93
CA LYS A 68 -8.94 14.96 -16.63
C LYS A 68 -9.64 15.49 -15.38
N GLU A 69 -10.92 15.21 -15.21
CA GLU A 69 -11.68 15.60 -14.02
C GLU A 69 -11.09 15.00 -12.74
N VAL A 70 -10.69 13.72 -12.76
CA VAL A 70 -9.94 13.09 -11.65
C VAL A 70 -8.61 13.79 -11.38
N TRP A 71 -7.81 14.04 -12.43
CA TRP A 71 -6.51 14.69 -12.23
C TRP A 71 -6.66 16.11 -11.67
N ASP A 72 -7.60 16.89 -12.21
CA ASP A 72 -7.92 18.23 -11.72
C ASP A 72 -8.42 18.18 -10.26
N HIS A 73 -9.25 17.19 -9.91
CA HIS A 73 -9.73 17.00 -8.54
C HIS A 73 -8.56 16.79 -7.59
N VAL A 74 -7.73 15.75 -7.82
CA VAL A 74 -6.58 15.40 -6.96
C VAL A 74 -5.62 16.58 -6.76
N VAL A 75 -5.28 17.30 -7.85
CA VAL A 75 -4.41 18.48 -7.78
C VAL A 75 -5.06 19.66 -7.03
N SER A 76 -6.39 19.76 -7.03
CA SER A 76 -7.12 20.81 -6.31
C SER A 76 -7.45 20.47 -4.84
N THR A 77 -7.56 19.18 -4.52
CA THR A 77 -7.93 18.67 -3.19
C THR A 77 -6.70 18.55 -2.30
N TYR A 78 -5.58 18.02 -2.81
CA TYR A 78 -4.41 17.73 -1.99
C TYR A 78 -3.29 18.75 -2.17
N ASP A 79 -2.87 19.40 -1.09
CA ASP A 79 -1.70 20.29 -1.06
C ASP A 79 -0.44 19.53 -1.50
N GLY A 80 0.18 19.97 -2.60
CA GLY A 80 1.30 19.27 -3.25
C GLY A 80 0.90 18.19 -4.27
N GLY A 81 -0.40 17.91 -4.43
CA GLY A 81 -0.92 16.89 -5.34
C GLY A 81 -0.30 15.51 -5.08
N VAL A 82 -0.06 14.76 -6.16
CA VAL A 82 0.58 13.44 -6.07
C VAL A 82 2.06 13.55 -5.62
N ASP A 83 2.75 14.65 -5.92
CA ASP A 83 4.14 14.89 -5.49
C ASP A 83 4.27 15.15 -3.98
N GLY A 84 3.17 15.47 -3.28
CA GLY A 84 3.17 15.72 -1.83
C GLY A 84 3.62 14.52 -0.97
N ASN A 85 3.69 13.31 -1.55
CA ASN A 85 4.10 12.09 -0.86
C ASN A 85 5.14 11.29 -1.67
N THR A 86 6.40 11.34 -1.21
CA THR A 86 7.54 10.61 -1.81
C THR A 86 7.62 9.12 -1.42
N ASN A 87 6.55 8.59 -0.81
CA ASN A 87 6.40 7.18 -0.46
C ASN A 87 5.34 6.42 -1.29
N TRP A 88 4.65 7.02 -2.27
CA TRP A 88 3.74 6.23 -3.12
C TRP A 88 4.44 5.00 -3.73
N GLY A 89 3.70 3.92 -3.99
CA GLY A 89 4.20 2.66 -4.55
C GLY A 89 5.07 2.84 -5.80
N TRP A 90 4.88 3.92 -6.57
CA TRP A 90 5.79 4.34 -7.65
C TRP A 90 7.23 4.59 -7.16
N HIS A 91 7.39 5.42 -6.13
CA HIS A 91 8.68 5.72 -5.49
C HIS A 91 9.33 4.47 -4.89
N GLN A 92 8.51 3.57 -4.33
CA GLN A 92 8.95 2.31 -3.73
C GLN A 92 9.53 1.37 -4.81
N VAL A 93 8.74 1.08 -5.85
CA VAL A 93 9.14 0.27 -7.01
C VAL A 93 10.37 0.85 -7.71
N MET A 94 10.50 2.18 -7.79
CA MET A 94 11.67 2.82 -8.41
C MET A 94 12.91 2.76 -7.51
N ALA A 95 12.78 2.98 -6.19
CA ALA A 95 13.88 2.87 -5.23
C ALA A 95 14.39 1.42 -5.10
N ASN A 96 13.47 0.46 -4.99
CA ASN A 96 13.74 -0.97 -4.85
C ASN A 96 13.85 -1.71 -6.21
N LYS A 97 14.17 -0.97 -7.28
CA LYS A 97 14.60 -1.49 -8.60
C LYS A 97 13.68 -2.53 -9.27
N GLY A 98 12.37 -2.40 -9.09
CA GLY A 98 11.38 -3.33 -9.64
C GLY A 98 10.96 -4.43 -8.67
N HIS A 99 11.21 -4.27 -7.38
CA HIS A 99 10.73 -5.15 -6.32
C HIS A 99 9.86 -4.37 -5.33
N LEU A 100 9.01 -5.08 -4.58
CA LEU A 100 8.38 -4.60 -3.35
C LEU A 100 8.48 -5.67 -2.28
N ASN A 101 9.06 -5.29 -1.13
CA ASN A 101 9.14 -6.13 0.04
C ASN A 101 7.96 -5.84 0.98
N ILE A 102 7.29 -6.89 1.45
CA ILE A 102 6.01 -6.82 2.13
C ILE A 102 6.10 -7.52 3.48
N CYS A 103 5.64 -6.88 4.55
CA CYS A 103 5.45 -7.53 5.83
C CYS A 103 3.96 -7.72 6.17
N VAL A 104 3.54 -8.96 6.38
CA VAL A 104 2.16 -9.30 6.72
C VAL A 104 1.93 -9.08 8.22
N ARG A 105 0.95 -8.27 8.59
CA ARG A 105 0.43 -8.20 9.96
C ARG A 105 -0.80 -9.08 10.07
N TRP A 106 -0.67 -10.18 10.80
CA TRP A 106 -1.75 -11.14 11.03
C TRP A 106 -2.45 -10.79 12.34
N ASP A 107 -3.38 -9.84 12.27
CA ASP A 107 -4.18 -9.43 13.42
C ASP A 107 -5.37 -10.38 13.62
N SER A 108 -5.03 -11.60 14.03
CA SER A 108 -5.98 -12.65 14.33
C SER A 108 -5.45 -13.59 15.39
N ASN A 109 -6.37 -14.30 16.07
CA ASN A 109 -6.06 -15.43 16.94
C ASN A 109 -6.18 -16.80 16.23
N GLN A 110 -6.51 -16.82 14.93
CA GLN A 110 -6.49 -18.04 14.12
C GLN A 110 -5.05 -18.42 13.75
N THR A 111 -4.75 -19.72 13.67
CA THR A 111 -3.47 -20.18 13.11
C THR A 111 -3.44 -20.01 11.60
N VAL A 112 -2.24 -19.99 11.01
CA VAL A 112 -2.02 -19.92 9.56
C VAL A 112 -0.89 -20.86 9.15
N THR A 113 -1.24 -21.84 8.32
CA THR A 113 -0.31 -22.87 7.85
C THR A 113 0.70 -22.31 6.85
N ALA A 114 1.88 -22.95 6.76
CA ALA A 114 2.86 -22.63 5.73
C ALA A 114 2.29 -22.72 4.29
N ALA A 115 1.29 -23.58 4.06
CA ALA A 115 0.57 -23.67 2.79
C ALA A 115 -0.30 -22.42 2.54
N GLU A 116 -1.06 -21.97 3.55
CA GLU A 116 -1.84 -20.72 3.46
C GLU A 116 -0.92 -19.51 3.31
N ARG A 117 0.19 -19.42 4.05
CA ARG A 117 1.17 -18.32 3.89
C ARG A 117 1.76 -18.26 2.48
N THR A 118 2.07 -19.43 1.89
CA THR A 118 2.50 -19.54 0.49
C THR A 118 1.40 -19.09 -0.48
N LYS A 119 0.15 -19.50 -0.23
CA LYS A 119 -1.02 -19.11 -1.03
C LYS A 119 -1.28 -17.61 -0.95
N ILE A 120 -1.28 -17.02 0.25
CA ILE A 120 -1.40 -15.57 0.52
C ILE A 120 -0.35 -14.80 -0.30
N ALA A 121 0.92 -15.18 -0.21
CA ALA A 121 2.00 -14.57 -0.99
C ALA A 121 1.73 -14.61 -2.51
N SER A 122 1.40 -15.79 -3.05
CA SER A 122 1.15 -15.96 -4.49
C SER A 122 -0.09 -15.19 -4.99
N VAL A 123 -1.14 -15.09 -4.17
CA VAL A 123 -2.39 -14.41 -4.51
C VAL A 123 -2.23 -12.90 -4.41
N TYR A 124 -1.51 -12.43 -3.39
CA TYR A 124 -1.19 -11.01 -3.21
C TYR A 124 -0.32 -10.48 -4.35
N GLU A 125 0.73 -11.23 -4.76
CA GLU A 125 1.47 -10.92 -5.99
C GLU A 125 0.53 -10.88 -7.21
N ALA A 126 -0.33 -11.89 -7.38
CA ALA A 126 -1.24 -11.96 -8.53
C ALA A 126 -2.27 -10.83 -8.58
N GLN A 127 -2.74 -10.32 -7.44
CA GLN A 127 -3.59 -9.11 -7.40
C GLN A 127 -2.78 -7.88 -7.86
N TYR A 128 -1.55 -7.70 -7.37
CA TYR A 128 -0.68 -6.60 -7.81
C TYR A 128 -0.37 -6.64 -9.32
N GLN A 129 -0.15 -7.82 -9.91
CA GLN A 129 0.08 -7.94 -11.36
C GLN A 129 -1.12 -7.41 -12.18
N LYS A 130 -2.35 -7.38 -11.63
CA LYS A 130 -3.53 -6.80 -12.31
C LYS A 130 -3.46 -5.27 -12.41
N TRP A 131 -2.77 -4.59 -11.49
CA TRP A 131 -2.42 -3.18 -11.62
C TRP A 131 -1.21 -3.00 -12.56
N PHE A 132 -0.08 -3.66 -12.28
CA PHE A 132 1.15 -3.42 -13.03
C PHE A 132 1.08 -3.75 -14.54
N LYS A 133 0.22 -4.70 -14.96
CA LYS A 133 -0.01 -4.98 -16.39
C LYS A 133 -0.37 -3.74 -17.22
N TRP A 134 -0.92 -2.69 -16.58
CA TRP A 134 -1.28 -1.44 -17.23
C TRP A 134 -0.06 -0.58 -17.60
N VAL A 135 1.02 -0.63 -16.80
CA VAL A 135 2.24 0.17 -17.03
C VAL A 135 3.38 -0.59 -17.72
N TYR A 136 3.37 -1.93 -17.75
CA TYR A 136 4.40 -2.68 -18.47
C TYR A 136 4.48 -2.31 -19.96
N GLY A 137 5.64 -1.77 -20.37
CA GLY A 137 5.87 -1.27 -21.72
C GLY A 137 5.18 0.05 -22.07
N TYR A 138 4.59 0.75 -21.09
CA TYR A 138 3.98 2.07 -21.24
C TYR A 138 4.91 3.18 -20.75
N ASN A 139 4.98 4.27 -21.51
CA ASN A 139 5.66 5.53 -21.18
C ASN A 139 7.02 5.39 -20.46
N GLY A 140 7.91 4.55 -20.99
CA GLY A 140 9.25 4.37 -20.45
C GLY A 140 9.34 3.66 -19.10
N PHE A 141 8.27 3.03 -18.60
CA PHE A 141 8.31 2.21 -17.38
C PHE A 141 9.38 1.11 -17.52
N PRO A 142 10.39 1.07 -16.63
CA PRO A 142 11.63 0.35 -16.89
C PRO A 142 11.52 -1.17 -16.65
N TYR A 143 10.52 -1.63 -15.91
CA TYR A 143 10.39 -3.03 -15.51
C TYR A 143 9.38 -3.79 -16.37
N THR A 144 9.71 -5.04 -16.74
CA THR A 144 8.81 -5.96 -17.46
C THR A 144 7.98 -6.84 -16.53
N LYS A 145 8.40 -6.93 -15.26
CA LYS A 145 7.71 -7.51 -14.11
C LYS A 145 8.18 -6.72 -12.89
N VAL A 146 7.28 -6.50 -11.94
CA VAL A 146 7.61 -6.07 -10.57
C VAL A 146 7.39 -7.28 -9.69
N ASP A 147 8.41 -7.70 -8.93
CA ASP A 147 8.30 -8.86 -8.04
C ASP A 147 7.82 -8.44 -6.65
N ILE A 148 6.92 -9.22 -6.07
CA ILE A 148 6.31 -8.94 -4.76
C ILE A 148 6.77 -10.02 -3.79
N ASN A 149 7.55 -9.62 -2.78
CA ASN A 149 8.16 -10.53 -1.84
C ASN A 149 7.51 -10.37 -0.47
N ILE A 150 6.85 -11.41 0.05
CA ILE A 150 6.56 -11.45 1.49
C ILE A 150 7.87 -11.74 2.21
N VAL A 151 8.39 -10.77 2.96
CA VAL A 151 9.68 -10.86 3.69
C VAL A 151 9.50 -10.99 5.20
N GLY A 152 8.33 -10.65 5.74
CA GLY A 152 8.08 -10.70 7.18
C GLY A 152 6.64 -11.03 7.57
N TRP A 153 6.48 -11.52 8.80
CA TRP A 153 5.20 -11.85 9.43
C TRP A 153 5.17 -11.33 10.87
N ALA A 154 4.23 -10.45 11.19
CA ALA A 154 3.91 -10.06 12.56
C ALA A 154 2.68 -10.83 13.07
N VAL A 155 2.79 -11.45 14.25
CA VAL A 155 1.74 -12.24 14.91
C VAL A 155 1.70 -11.96 16.42
N LYS A 156 0.54 -12.16 17.06
CA LYS A 156 0.41 -12.02 18.53
C LYS A 156 1.21 -13.08 19.29
N ASP A 157 1.34 -14.27 18.71
CA ASP A 157 2.12 -15.39 19.23
C ASP A 157 2.71 -16.19 18.06
N THR A 158 4.00 -16.56 18.14
CA THR A 158 4.68 -17.35 17.10
C THR A 158 4.01 -18.69 16.80
N SER A 159 3.29 -19.27 17.78
CA SER A 159 2.55 -20.53 17.61
C SER A 159 1.39 -20.44 16.61
N LEU A 160 0.96 -19.22 16.25
CA LEU A 160 -0.01 -19.01 15.17
C LEU A 160 0.59 -19.31 13.78
N LEU A 161 1.92 -19.27 13.62
CA LEU A 161 2.61 -19.59 12.37
C LEU A 161 2.92 -21.09 12.28
N GLU A 162 1.97 -21.88 11.80
CA GLU A 162 2.17 -23.32 11.65
C GLU A 162 3.17 -23.65 10.51
N GLY A 163 4.05 -24.63 10.77
CA GLY A 163 5.09 -25.06 9.83
C GLY A 163 6.36 -24.19 9.87
N SER A 164 7.17 -24.24 8.81
CA SER A 164 8.43 -23.49 8.77
C SER A 164 8.20 -21.97 8.60
N THR A 165 9.04 -21.18 9.25
CA THR A 165 9.15 -19.72 9.06
C THR A 165 10.46 -19.31 8.36
N THR A 166 11.29 -20.28 7.95
CA THR A 166 12.55 -20.01 7.22
C THR A 166 12.31 -19.17 5.97
N GLY A 167 13.03 -18.06 5.85
CA GLY A 167 12.89 -17.10 4.75
C GLY A 167 12.01 -15.89 5.07
N TYR A 168 11.44 -15.81 6.27
CA TYR A 168 10.74 -14.63 6.77
C TYR A 168 11.33 -14.16 8.10
N ASP A 169 11.37 -12.84 8.29
CA ASP A 169 11.48 -12.25 9.62
C ASP A 169 10.15 -12.43 10.37
N VAL A 170 10.20 -12.88 11.62
CA VAL A 170 9.00 -13.06 12.46
C VAL A 170 9.02 -12.05 13.59
N TYR A 171 7.98 -11.22 13.65
CA TYR A 171 7.81 -10.19 14.67
C TYR A 171 6.67 -10.58 15.63
N THR A 172 6.86 -10.30 16.91
CA THR A 172 5.84 -10.47 17.97
C THR A 172 5.58 -9.19 18.75
N ASP A 173 6.16 -8.08 18.31
CA ASP A 173 5.90 -6.78 18.91
C ASP A 173 4.44 -6.36 18.63
N LEU A 174 3.81 -5.77 19.63
CA LEU A 174 2.46 -5.23 19.53
C LEU A 174 2.52 -3.70 19.56
N ASP A 175 1.59 -3.05 18.86
CA ASP A 175 1.36 -1.62 19.03
C ASP A 175 0.55 -1.29 20.30
N ALA A 176 0.19 -0.01 20.46
CA ALA A 176 -0.53 0.48 21.63
C ALA A 176 -1.94 -0.15 21.81
N ASP A 177 -2.53 -0.66 20.75
CA ASP A 177 -3.87 -1.26 20.73
C ASP A 177 -3.81 -2.80 20.84
N GLY A 178 -2.60 -3.37 20.94
CA GLY A 178 -2.37 -4.82 21.06
C GLY A 178 -2.37 -5.56 19.73
N ILE A 179 -2.20 -4.83 18.61
CA ILE A 179 -2.18 -5.37 17.24
C ILE A 179 -0.74 -5.72 16.84
N PRO A 180 -0.47 -6.86 16.15
CA PRO A 180 0.87 -7.23 15.74
C PRO A 180 1.49 -6.22 14.78
N MET A 181 2.70 -5.81 15.08
CA MET A 181 3.42 -4.77 14.35
C MET A 181 4.69 -5.34 13.73
N CYS A 182 4.83 -5.18 12.41
CA CYS A 182 6.11 -5.37 11.73
C CYS A 182 7.13 -4.33 12.23
N ASN A 183 8.38 -4.72 12.47
CA ASN A 183 9.37 -3.83 13.09
C ASN A 183 9.50 -2.51 12.32
N ILE A 184 9.14 -1.41 12.97
CA ILE A 184 9.19 -0.08 12.36
C ILE A 184 10.58 0.35 11.90
N GLY A 185 11.64 -0.10 12.58
CA GLY A 185 13.02 0.17 12.18
C GLY A 185 13.36 -0.35 10.77
N CYS A 186 12.55 -1.28 10.24
CA CYS A 186 12.66 -1.87 8.91
C CYS A 186 11.56 -1.36 7.95
N SER A 187 10.69 -0.43 8.35
CA SER A 187 9.61 0.10 7.52
C SER A 187 10.07 1.28 6.66
N ARG A 188 9.94 1.20 5.33
CA ARG A 188 10.25 2.33 4.43
C ARG A 188 9.47 3.60 4.80
N ASP A 189 8.23 3.47 5.24
CA ASP A 189 7.37 4.61 5.63
C ASP A 189 7.95 5.44 6.79
N ALA A 190 8.72 4.81 7.68
CA ALA A 190 9.43 5.48 8.77
C ALA A 190 10.85 5.97 8.38
N HIS A 191 11.38 5.53 7.24
CA HIS A 191 12.77 5.65 6.83
C HIS A 191 12.88 6.15 5.37
N LEU A 192 12.18 7.25 5.05
CA LEU A 192 12.21 7.90 3.73
C LEU A 192 13.57 8.53 3.38
N ASP A 193 14.41 8.76 4.39
CA ASP A 193 15.83 9.11 4.28
C ASP A 193 16.73 7.92 3.90
N SER A 194 16.16 6.71 3.85
CA SER A 194 16.85 5.43 3.67
C SER A 194 17.80 5.03 4.81
N ASP A 195 17.67 5.63 6.00
CA ASP A 195 18.45 5.24 7.18
C ASP A 195 17.80 4.07 7.93
N TYR A 196 18.08 2.85 7.47
CA TYR A 196 17.66 1.61 8.13
C TYR A 196 18.62 1.15 9.26
N SER A 197 19.37 2.05 9.90
CA SER A 197 20.24 1.69 11.03
C SER A 197 19.47 1.14 12.25
N ALA A 198 18.17 1.42 12.33
CA ALA A 198 17.25 0.84 13.31
C ALA A 198 16.73 -0.57 12.94
N CYS A 199 16.93 -1.03 11.69
CA CYS A 199 16.61 -2.39 11.28
C CYS A 199 17.76 -3.34 11.63
N ALA A 200 17.45 -4.47 12.29
CA ALA A 200 18.48 -5.43 12.71
C ALA A 200 19.27 -6.05 11.54
N GLY A 201 18.63 -6.22 10.37
CA GLY A 201 19.29 -6.63 9.12
C GLY A 201 19.66 -5.46 8.20
N GLY A 202 19.56 -4.22 8.67
CA GLY A 202 19.79 -3.02 7.87
C GLY A 202 18.85 -2.90 6.68
N ALA A 203 19.32 -2.24 5.62
CA ALA A 203 18.54 -1.99 4.41
C ALA A 203 18.14 -3.28 3.66
N ASP A 204 18.87 -4.40 3.79
CA ASP A 204 18.53 -5.64 3.10
C ASP A 204 17.31 -6.36 3.71
N SER A 205 16.98 -6.07 4.98
CA SER A 205 15.80 -6.59 5.70
C SER A 205 14.61 -5.60 5.72
N HIS A 206 14.65 -4.50 4.97
CA HIS A 206 13.54 -3.55 4.95
C HIS A 206 12.31 -4.10 4.20
N PHE A 207 11.14 -3.60 4.58
CA PHE A 207 9.90 -3.75 3.82
C PHE A 207 9.40 -2.38 3.32
N ASP A 208 8.94 -2.35 2.07
CA ASP A 208 8.32 -1.19 1.44
C ASP A 208 6.90 -0.97 1.98
N GLN A 209 6.17 -2.07 2.22
CA GLN A 209 4.74 -2.05 2.52
C GLN A 209 4.32 -3.10 3.56
N SER A 210 3.14 -2.90 4.14
CA SER A 210 2.53 -3.86 5.05
C SER A 210 1.14 -4.29 4.58
N LEU A 211 0.89 -5.61 4.56
CA LEU A 211 -0.44 -6.19 4.36
C LEU A 211 -1.04 -6.55 5.71
N TRP A 212 -2.10 -5.88 6.14
CA TRP A 212 -2.77 -6.14 7.40
C TRP A 212 -4.01 -7.01 7.12
N LEU A 213 -4.06 -8.18 7.74
CA LEU A 213 -5.20 -9.09 7.68
C LEU A 213 -5.84 -9.10 9.07
N THR A 214 -6.93 -8.35 9.22
CA THR A 214 -7.57 -8.03 10.51
C THR A 214 -8.87 -8.80 10.70
N ASP A 215 -9.04 -9.47 11.84
CA ASP A 215 -10.30 -10.12 12.22
C ASP A 215 -11.47 -9.11 12.27
N GLY A 216 -12.54 -9.39 11.55
CA GLY A 216 -13.81 -8.67 11.67
C GLY A 216 -13.83 -7.24 11.08
N LEU A 217 -12.87 -6.88 10.23
CA LEU A 217 -12.97 -5.69 9.40
C LEU A 217 -13.80 -5.99 8.14
N ASP A 218 -14.96 -5.34 7.99
CA ASP A 218 -15.87 -5.55 6.85
C ASP A 218 -15.44 -4.79 5.57
N GLY A 219 -14.58 -3.78 5.70
CA GLY A 219 -14.10 -2.94 4.61
C GLY A 219 -12.61 -3.07 4.33
N GLY A 220 -12.01 -2.00 3.84
CA GLY A 220 -10.57 -1.89 3.62
C GLY A 220 -10.02 -0.50 3.92
N PHE A 221 -8.69 -0.39 3.93
CA PHE A 221 -7.97 0.88 3.94
C PHE A 221 -6.61 0.73 3.25
N GLY A 222 -6.29 1.63 2.33
CA GLY A 222 -5.06 1.64 1.55
C GLY A 222 -4.34 2.98 1.64
N TYR A 223 -3.01 2.95 1.72
CA TYR A 223 -2.18 4.15 1.58
C TYR A 223 -0.77 3.79 1.12
N SER A 224 0.16 4.75 1.06
CA SER A 224 1.56 4.49 0.68
C SER A 224 2.25 3.41 1.54
N TRP A 225 1.84 3.24 2.81
CA TRP A 225 2.41 2.19 3.67
C TRP A 225 1.94 0.77 3.36
N GLY A 226 0.92 0.58 2.51
CA GLY A 226 0.35 -0.73 2.19
C GLY A 226 -1.18 -0.77 2.24
N GLN A 227 -1.75 -1.93 2.61
CA GLN A 227 -3.19 -2.16 2.68
C GLN A 227 -3.60 -2.89 3.95
N GLN A 228 -4.83 -2.62 4.41
CA GLN A 228 -5.54 -3.37 5.43
C GLN A 228 -6.88 -3.86 4.87
N VAL A 229 -7.19 -5.14 5.08
CA VAL A 229 -8.48 -5.74 4.72
C VAL A 229 -8.92 -6.76 5.78
N GLY A 230 -10.22 -7.08 5.81
CA GLY A 230 -10.72 -8.19 6.61
C GLY A 230 -10.01 -9.51 6.31
N ARG A 231 -9.48 -10.19 7.35
CA ARG A 231 -8.84 -11.50 7.18
C ARG A 231 -9.84 -12.52 6.67
N GLU A 232 -11.05 -12.56 7.25
CA GLU A 232 -12.11 -13.46 6.80
C GLU A 232 -12.46 -13.18 5.34
N TYR A 233 -12.60 -11.90 4.96
CA TYR A 233 -12.86 -11.50 3.58
C TYR A 233 -11.73 -11.96 2.63
N PHE A 234 -10.46 -11.70 2.96
CA PHE A 234 -9.33 -12.11 2.13
C PHE A 234 -9.29 -13.64 1.98
N MET A 235 -9.37 -14.38 3.09
CA MET A 235 -9.24 -15.84 3.10
C MET A 235 -10.43 -16.52 2.40
N ASN A 236 -11.66 -16.01 2.56
CA ASN A 236 -12.82 -16.51 1.83
C ASN A 236 -12.74 -16.27 0.31
N ASN A 237 -12.01 -15.23 -0.11
CA ASN A 237 -11.86 -14.86 -1.52
C ASN A 237 -10.50 -15.26 -2.13
N ILE A 238 -9.66 -16.02 -1.40
CA ILE A 238 -8.28 -16.37 -1.79
C ILE A 238 -8.15 -17.24 -3.07
N ASP A 239 -9.26 -17.86 -3.48
CA ASP A 239 -9.38 -18.63 -4.73
C ASP A 239 -10.26 -17.94 -5.80
N THR A 240 -10.73 -16.71 -5.54
CA THR A 240 -11.44 -15.92 -6.55
C THR A 240 -10.46 -15.20 -7.46
N GLU A 241 -10.87 -14.89 -8.70
CA GLU A 241 -9.99 -14.21 -9.66
C GLU A 241 -9.59 -12.82 -9.17
N ASN A 242 -10.52 -12.06 -8.57
CA ASN A 242 -10.30 -10.71 -8.06
C ASN A 242 -10.70 -10.65 -6.58
N ILE A 243 -9.81 -10.15 -5.73
CA ILE A 243 -10.12 -9.79 -4.34
C ILE A 243 -10.40 -8.29 -4.34
N HIS A 244 -11.66 -7.92 -4.61
CA HIS A 244 -12.00 -6.57 -5.09
C HIS A 244 -11.70 -5.43 -4.11
N ILE A 245 -11.91 -5.60 -2.80
CA ILE A 245 -11.54 -4.60 -1.78
C ILE A 245 -10.02 -4.43 -1.79
N LEU A 246 -9.26 -5.53 -1.78
CA LEU A 246 -7.80 -5.45 -1.87
C LEU A 246 -7.30 -4.77 -3.16
N LEU A 247 -7.98 -4.97 -4.30
CA LEU A 247 -7.64 -4.28 -5.54
C LEU A 247 -7.90 -2.77 -5.44
N HIS A 248 -8.95 -2.36 -4.75
CA HIS A 248 -9.23 -0.96 -4.40
C HIS A 248 -8.12 -0.39 -3.49
N GLU A 249 -7.81 -1.05 -2.37
CA GLU A 249 -6.76 -0.59 -1.44
C GLU A 249 -5.38 -0.48 -2.08
N MET A 250 -5.04 -1.41 -2.99
CA MET A 250 -3.81 -1.35 -3.78
C MET A 250 -3.75 -0.10 -4.67
N GLY A 251 -4.89 0.45 -5.10
CA GLY A 251 -4.98 1.71 -5.85
C GLY A 251 -4.47 2.91 -5.04
N HIS A 252 -4.93 3.05 -3.79
CA HIS A 252 -4.48 4.14 -2.90
C HIS A 252 -2.98 4.06 -2.58
N THR A 253 -2.40 2.86 -2.52
CA THR A 253 -0.94 2.70 -2.38
C THR A 253 -0.16 3.34 -3.53
N PHE A 254 -0.75 3.44 -4.73
CA PHE A 254 -0.21 4.16 -5.88
C PHE A 254 -0.76 5.60 -6.01
N GLY A 255 -1.43 6.11 -4.99
CA GLY A 255 -1.95 7.48 -4.90
C GLY A 255 -3.25 7.71 -5.64
N LEU A 256 -3.98 6.66 -6.05
CA LEU A 256 -5.31 6.82 -6.65
C LEU A 256 -6.31 7.33 -5.60
N ASP A 257 -7.25 8.14 -6.07
CA ASP A 257 -8.18 8.91 -5.25
C ASP A 257 -9.37 8.10 -4.73
N ASP A 258 -10.02 8.63 -3.69
CA ASP A 258 -11.30 8.16 -3.14
C ASP A 258 -12.49 8.81 -3.85
N PHE A 259 -13.61 8.09 -3.98
CA PHE A 259 -14.79 8.54 -4.71
C PHE A 259 -16.08 8.46 -3.87
N TYR A 260 -16.09 9.13 -2.71
CA TYR A 260 -17.19 9.06 -1.74
C TYR A 260 -18.42 9.90 -2.10
N ASP A 261 -18.21 11.13 -2.57
CA ASP A 261 -19.26 12.14 -2.74
C ASP A 261 -19.37 12.67 -4.18
N TRP A 262 -18.50 12.19 -5.08
CA TRP A 262 -18.41 12.61 -6.46
C TRP A 262 -18.05 11.45 -7.40
N THR A 263 -18.40 11.59 -8.69
CA THR A 263 -17.98 10.67 -9.75
C THR A 263 -17.66 11.45 -11.03
N PRO A 264 -16.68 11.01 -11.83
CA PRO A 264 -16.31 11.71 -13.06
C PRO A 264 -17.33 11.44 -14.18
N THR A 265 -17.46 12.40 -15.10
CA THR A 265 -18.51 12.49 -16.11
C THR A 265 -18.58 11.24 -16.97
N GLY A 266 -19.69 10.51 -16.85
CA GLY A 266 -20.01 9.35 -17.69
C GLY A 266 -19.38 8.03 -17.26
N VAL A 267 -18.72 7.97 -16.10
CA VAL A 267 -18.13 6.73 -15.56
C VAL A 267 -18.73 6.42 -14.18
N THR A 268 -19.37 5.26 -14.06
CA THR A 268 -20.09 4.85 -12.83
C THR A 268 -19.77 3.41 -12.40
N ASN A 269 -18.77 2.78 -13.01
CA ASN A 269 -18.39 1.39 -12.75
C ASN A 269 -16.87 1.26 -12.96
N PHE A 270 -16.12 1.38 -11.86
CA PHE A 270 -14.66 1.33 -11.81
C PHE A 270 -14.24 0.92 -10.38
N ILE A 271 -13.04 0.35 -10.18
CA ILE A 271 -12.65 -0.26 -8.89
C ILE A 271 -12.48 0.78 -7.79
N MET A 272 -11.98 1.98 -8.12
CA MET A 272 -11.79 3.05 -7.14
C MET A 272 -13.09 3.74 -6.70
N LEU A 273 -14.22 3.44 -7.35
CA LEU A 273 -15.53 3.72 -6.79
C LEU A 273 -15.97 2.48 -6.00
N ALA A 274 -15.82 2.53 -4.68
CA ALA A 274 -16.14 1.41 -3.82
C ALA A 274 -17.58 0.92 -4.03
N GLY A 275 -17.77 -0.40 -3.97
CA GLY A 275 -19.06 -1.04 -4.26
C GLY A 275 -19.50 -1.05 -5.73
N ALA A 276 -18.77 -0.40 -6.66
CA ALA A 276 -19.17 -0.33 -8.06
C ALA A 276 -18.64 -1.49 -8.93
N SER A 277 -17.37 -1.89 -8.80
CA SER A 277 -16.74 -2.91 -9.65
C SER A 277 -16.12 -4.07 -8.86
N LEU A 278 -16.15 -5.28 -9.43
CA LEU A 278 -15.38 -6.44 -8.95
C LEU A 278 -13.99 -6.56 -9.58
N GLU A 279 -13.63 -5.67 -10.51
CA GLU A 279 -12.38 -5.74 -11.27
C GLU A 279 -11.81 -4.35 -11.62
N ILE A 280 -10.49 -4.29 -11.83
CA ILE A 280 -9.80 -3.13 -12.42
C ILE A 280 -10.27 -2.97 -13.87
N THR A 281 -11.05 -1.94 -14.11
CA THR A 281 -11.65 -1.62 -15.41
C THR A 281 -10.68 -0.88 -16.33
N ASP A 282 -11.10 -0.62 -17.57
CA ASP A 282 -10.32 0.22 -18.49
C ASP A 282 -10.14 1.66 -17.94
N PHE A 283 -11.11 2.20 -17.18
CA PHE A 283 -10.99 3.54 -16.60
C PHE A 283 -9.90 3.57 -15.52
N ASP A 284 -9.95 2.64 -14.57
CA ASP A 284 -8.95 2.48 -13.50
C ASP A 284 -7.54 2.31 -14.10
N GLY A 285 -7.43 1.48 -15.14
CA GLY A 285 -6.18 1.24 -15.85
C GLY A 285 -5.59 2.48 -16.51
N TRP A 286 -6.42 3.34 -17.09
CA TRP A 286 -5.97 4.63 -17.64
C TRP A 286 -5.72 5.69 -16.57
N MET A 287 -6.42 5.63 -15.45
CA MET A 287 -6.18 6.48 -14.28
C MET A 287 -4.80 6.18 -13.68
N TYR A 288 -4.51 4.90 -13.41
CA TYR A 288 -3.19 4.40 -12.98
C TYR A 288 -2.06 4.81 -13.94
N ARG A 289 -2.33 4.79 -15.26
CA ARG A 289 -1.39 5.29 -16.28
C ARG A 289 -1.15 6.80 -16.21
N ASN A 290 -2.14 7.59 -15.79
CA ASN A 290 -1.98 9.04 -15.68
C ASN A 290 -0.97 9.39 -14.58
N TRP A 291 -1.08 8.73 -13.43
CA TRP A 291 -0.11 8.87 -12.33
C TRP A 291 1.31 8.51 -12.78
N TRP A 292 1.50 7.36 -13.43
CA TRP A 292 2.81 7.02 -14.00
C TRP A 292 3.27 8.07 -15.04
N TYR A 293 2.39 8.49 -15.94
CA TYR A 293 2.73 9.46 -16.99
C TYR A 293 3.27 10.76 -16.41
N VAL A 294 2.62 11.31 -15.39
CA VAL A 294 2.99 12.58 -14.75
C VAL A 294 4.26 12.40 -13.91
N LEU A 295 4.24 11.52 -12.91
CA LEU A 295 5.37 11.29 -12.00
C LEU A 295 6.67 10.89 -12.71
N SER A 296 6.59 10.08 -13.78
CA SER A 296 7.77 9.65 -14.52
C SER A 296 8.45 10.75 -15.34
N GLN A 297 7.74 11.86 -15.61
CA GLN A 297 8.31 13.07 -16.21
C GLN A 297 8.92 13.97 -15.15
N GLU A 298 8.21 14.25 -14.06
CA GLU A 298 8.66 15.11 -12.96
C GLU A 298 9.91 14.55 -12.28
N ASN A 299 9.93 13.25 -12.01
CA ASN A 299 11.05 12.56 -11.37
C ASN A 299 12.10 12.02 -12.35
N GLY A 300 11.90 12.21 -13.67
CA GLY A 300 12.83 11.73 -14.70
C GLY A 300 12.97 10.21 -14.80
N TRP A 301 12.03 9.43 -14.25
CA TRP A 301 12.06 7.96 -14.24
C TRP A 301 11.76 7.32 -15.59
N ALA A 302 11.08 8.02 -16.50
CA ALA A 302 10.75 7.49 -17.81
C ALA A 302 12.05 7.17 -18.57
N SER A 303 12.35 5.87 -18.70
CA SER A 303 13.55 5.45 -19.42
C SER A 303 13.44 5.86 -20.87
N SER A 304 14.22 6.87 -21.27
CA SER A 304 14.43 7.17 -22.68
C SER A 304 14.96 5.89 -23.30
N SER A 305 14.20 5.29 -24.22
CA SER A 305 14.63 4.09 -24.92
C SER A 305 15.82 4.47 -25.77
N ALA A 306 17.03 4.27 -25.22
CA ALA A 306 18.27 4.51 -25.92
C ALA A 306 18.27 3.65 -27.19
N VAL A 307 18.02 4.29 -28.33
CA VAL A 307 18.25 3.69 -29.64
C VAL A 307 19.76 3.60 -29.80
N THR A 308 20.36 2.55 -29.25
CA THR A 308 21.77 2.22 -29.40
C THR A 308 22.02 1.77 -30.84
N THR A 309 22.05 2.73 -31.76
CA THR A 309 22.70 2.56 -33.06
C THR A 309 24.19 2.68 -32.84
N SER A 310 24.85 1.55 -32.59
CA SER A 310 26.30 1.46 -32.48
C SER A 310 26.97 2.03 -33.74
N ALA A 311 27.99 2.84 -33.54
CA ALA A 311 28.54 3.73 -34.56
C ALA A 311 29.40 3.03 -35.63
N SER A 312 29.59 3.74 -36.75
CA SER A 312 30.87 3.78 -37.47
C SER A 312 31.25 5.23 -37.76
N ALA A 313 32.55 5.55 -37.65
CA ALA A 313 33.14 6.89 -37.77
C ALA A 313 33.12 7.43 -39.23
N ALA A 314 33.48 8.68 -39.59
CA ALA A 314 34.16 9.81 -38.93
C ALA A 314 33.64 11.15 -39.56
N THR A 315 34.14 12.40 -39.39
CA THR A 315 35.39 12.97 -38.84
C THR A 315 35.14 14.39 -38.26
N SER A 316 36.03 14.88 -37.39
CA SER A 316 36.04 16.24 -36.80
C SER A 316 36.27 17.42 -37.76
N LYS A 317 35.69 18.61 -37.47
CA LYS A 317 36.43 19.89 -37.60
C LYS A 317 35.91 21.02 -36.69
N ALA A 318 36.83 21.92 -36.33
CA ALA A 318 36.69 22.96 -35.31
C ALA A 318 35.74 24.12 -35.65
N ALA A 319 35.15 24.71 -34.61
CA ALA A 319 34.48 26.01 -34.68
C ALA A 319 35.49 27.13 -34.97
N THR A 320 35.11 28.07 -35.84
CA THR A 320 35.96 29.19 -36.25
C THR A 320 35.49 30.50 -35.62
N THR A 321 36.38 31.14 -34.86
CA THR A 321 36.20 32.46 -34.27
C THR A 321 35.96 33.53 -35.35
N LYS A 322 34.99 34.43 -35.13
CA LYS A 322 34.92 35.72 -35.85
C LYS A 322 35.25 36.87 -34.91
N THR A 323 36.44 37.41 -35.08
CA THR A 323 36.89 38.66 -34.48
C THR A 323 36.38 39.84 -35.31
N THR A 324 35.77 40.83 -34.66
CA THR A 324 35.72 42.20 -35.16
C THR A 324 36.08 43.12 -34.01
N ALA A 325 37.16 43.89 -34.15
CA ALA A 325 37.63 44.85 -33.15
C ALA A 325 37.78 46.22 -33.81
N VAL A 326 37.29 47.28 -33.16
CA VAL A 326 37.57 48.67 -33.55
C VAL A 326 37.72 49.56 -32.32
N ALA A 327 38.89 50.21 -32.27
CA ALA A 327 39.27 51.47 -31.63
C ALA A 327 39.08 51.72 -30.11
N VAL A 328 40.23 52.05 -29.51
CA VAL A 328 40.45 52.65 -28.19
C VAL A 328 40.17 54.15 -28.22
N THR A 329 39.66 54.70 -27.11
CA THR A 329 40.00 56.05 -26.65
C THR A 329 40.25 56.02 -25.14
N THR A 330 41.39 56.57 -24.73
CA THR A 330 41.84 56.62 -23.33
C THR A 330 41.54 58.01 -22.76
N GLU A 331 41.04 58.08 -21.53
CA GLU A 331 41.23 59.28 -20.70
C GLU A 331 41.39 58.86 -19.22
N VAL A 332 42.18 59.64 -18.47
CA VAL A 332 42.66 59.29 -17.13
C VAL A 332 42.08 60.27 -16.12
N ALA A 333 41.54 59.74 -15.02
CA ALA A 333 41.36 60.49 -13.78
C ALA A 333 41.80 59.61 -12.61
N VAL A 334 42.59 60.20 -11.71
CA VAL A 334 43.13 59.57 -10.50
C VAL A 334 42.37 60.13 -9.31
N GLU A 335 41.89 59.28 -8.42
CA GLU A 335 41.86 59.62 -6.99
C GLU A 335 42.00 58.35 -6.14
N GLU A 336 42.55 58.54 -4.94
CA GLU A 336 43.18 57.52 -4.10
C GLU A 336 42.48 57.49 -2.74
N ALA A 337 42.03 56.32 -2.26
CA ALA A 337 41.64 56.11 -0.86
C ALA A 337 41.70 54.63 -0.45
N THR A 338 42.84 54.25 0.14
CA THR A 338 43.01 53.17 1.14
C THR A 338 42.13 53.46 2.39
N SER A 339 41.82 52.55 3.34
CA SER A 339 42.35 51.21 3.68
C SER A 339 41.37 50.43 4.59
N THR A 340 41.72 49.15 4.88
CA THR A 340 41.45 48.36 6.12
C THR A 340 40.01 48.23 6.65
N GLU A 341 39.41 47.04 6.76
CA GLU A 341 39.79 45.87 7.59
C GLU A 341 39.49 46.07 9.09
N GLU A 342 38.49 45.32 9.61
CA GLU A 342 38.56 44.74 10.95
C GLU A 342 37.65 43.50 11.04
N ALA A 343 38.17 42.42 11.64
CA ALA A 343 37.40 41.23 12.01
C ALA A 343 37.17 41.25 13.52
N VAL A 344 36.07 40.68 14.01
CA VAL A 344 35.83 40.56 15.45
C VAL A 344 35.40 39.14 15.83
N GLU A 345 36.16 38.56 16.74
CA GLU A 345 35.98 37.27 17.40
C GLU A 345 35.43 37.47 18.81
N ALA A 346 34.53 36.58 19.29
CA ALA A 346 34.21 36.38 20.71
C ALA A 346 33.40 35.07 20.86
N THR A 347 34.05 33.94 21.19
CA THR A 347 34.37 33.41 22.54
C THR A 347 33.20 32.87 23.37
N SER A 348 33.34 31.61 23.76
CA SER A 348 32.52 30.86 24.71
C SER A 348 32.76 31.25 26.18
N THR A 349 31.78 30.97 27.04
CA THR A 349 31.97 30.88 28.50
C THR A 349 31.34 29.62 29.07
N GLU A 350 32.05 29.04 30.03
CA GLU A 350 31.77 27.78 30.74
C GLU A 350 31.36 28.09 32.19
N GLU A 351 30.43 27.32 32.78
CA GLU A 351 30.26 27.26 34.24
C GLU A 351 30.02 25.82 34.73
N ALA A 352 30.99 25.33 35.50
CA ALA A 352 30.76 24.47 36.67
C ALA A 352 30.98 25.36 37.92
N ILE A 353 30.65 25.05 39.17
CA ILE A 353 30.54 23.81 39.98
C ILE A 353 29.42 24.09 41.05
N VAL A 354 28.83 23.17 41.81
CA VAL A 354 29.31 22.69 43.13
C VAL A 354 28.77 21.29 43.46
N GLU A 355 29.62 20.52 44.12
CA GLU A 355 29.50 19.17 44.70
C GLU A 355 28.58 19.04 45.94
N ALA A 356 27.97 17.87 46.12
CA ALA A 356 27.58 17.33 47.44
C ALA A 356 27.63 15.79 47.42
N THR A 357 28.32 15.19 48.38
CA THR A 357 28.74 13.77 48.38
C THR A 357 28.01 12.87 49.39
N SER A 358 28.17 11.55 49.19
CA SER A 358 28.02 10.45 50.18
C SER A 358 26.59 9.94 50.47
N THR A 359 26.34 8.66 50.81
CA THR A 359 27.21 7.49 51.15
C THR A 359 26.77 6.17 50.49
N GLU A 360 27.62 5.15 50.59
CA GLU A 360 27.40 3.74 50.22
C GLU A 360 26.18 3.07 50.90
N GLU A 361 25.63 2.02 50.28
CA GLU A 361 25.81 0.66 50.83
C GLU A 361 25.72 -0.41 49.72
N ALA A 362 26.47 -1.50 49.87
CA ALA A 362 26.62 -2.56 48.87
C ALA A 362 25.91 -3.85 49.29
N ILE A 363 25.43 -4.66 48.33
CA ILE A 363 25.16 -6.09 48.56
C ILE A 363 25.78 -6.92 47.42
N VAL A 364 26.38 -8.03 47.84
CA VAL A 364 27.31 -8.90 47.12
C VAL A 364 26.60 -10.00 46.34
N GLU A 365 26.97 -10.12 45.06
CA GLU A 365 27.32 -11.34 44.31
C GLU A 365 26.44 -12.61 44.37
N ALA A 366 26.09 -13.12 43.17
CA ALA A 366 25.98 -14.55 42.92
C ALA A 366 26.44 -14.87 41.49
N THR A 367 27.67 -15.39 41.36
CA THR A 367 28.23 -15.85 40.08
C THR A 367 27.73 -17.25 39.72
N SER A 368 27.41 -17.48 38.44
CA SER A 368 27.12 -18.83 37.91
C SER A 368 27.64 -18.94 36.49
N THR A 369 28.84 -19.51 36.35
CA THR A 369 29.43 -19.85 35.06
C THR A 369 29.03 -21.28 34.69
N LEU A 370 28.60 -21.54 33.45
CA LEU A 370 28.74 -22.88 32.88
C LEU A 370 29.01 -22.89 31.36
N LYS A 371 30.24 -23.29 31.05
CA LYS A 371 30.80 -23.88 29.83
C LYS A 371 30.01 -23.81 28.50
N VAL A 372 30.68 -23.15 27.56
CA VAL A 372 30.73 -23.48 26.12
C VAL A 372 30.87 -24.99 25.88
N ALA A 373 30.08 -25.51 24.93
CA ALA A 373 30.34 -26.79 24.27
C ALA A 373 30.43 -26.55 22.74
N THR A 374 31.65 -26.57 22.21
CA THR A 374 31.88 -26.68 20.77
C THR A 374 31.50 -28.07 20.28
N SER A 375 30.95 -28.18 19.07
CA SER A 375 30.85 -29.45 18.35
C SER A 375 31.09 -29.21 16.87
N ALA A 376 31.82 -30.14 16.24
CA ALA A 376 32.56 -29.89 15.02
C ALA A 376 31.67 -29.89 13.76
N ALA A 377 32.12 -29.14 12.75
CA ALA A 377 31.63 -29.26 11.39
C ALA A 377 31.85 -30.69 10.86
N PHE A 378 30.86 -31.22 10.15
CA PHE A 378 31.02 -32.44 9.36
C PHE A 378 31.18 -32.07 7.88
N VAL A 379 32.39 -32.24 7.35
CA VAL A 379 32.64 -32.15 5.91
C VAL A 379 32.38 -33.53 5.31
N ALA A 380 31.43 -33.62 4.38
CA ALA A 380 31.25 -34.79 3.53
C ALA A 380 31.18 -34.33 2.06
N THR A 381 32.24 -34.59 1.32
CA THR A 381 32.34 -34.33 -0.12
C THR A 381 32.06 -35.63 -0.89
N SER A 382 31.59 -35.50 -2.14
CA SER A 382 31.37 -36.59 -3.11
C SER A 382 30.13 -37.47 -2.84
N GLN A 383 29.46 -38.04 -3.85
CA GLN A 383 29.88 -38.21 -5.25
C GLN A 383 28.69 -38.27 -6.21
N GLN A 384 28.91 -37.83 -7.45
CA GLN A 384 27.98 -37.97 -8.57
C GLN A 384 28.21 -39.33 -9.25
N ALA A 385 27.14 -40.08 -9.55
CA ALA A 385 27.19 -41.28 -10.37
C ALA A 385 25.98 -41.30 -11.33
N THR A 386 26.19 -41.83 -12.54
CA THR A 386 25.28 -41.75 -13.69
C THR A 386 25.02 -43.14 -14.29
N THR A 387 24.02 -43.25 -15.19
CA THR A 387 23.72 -44.41 -16.07
C THR A 387 23.22 -45.70 -15.37
N SER A 388 22.35 -46.53 -15.93
CA SER A 388 21.60 -46.53 -17.22
C SER A 388 20.40 -47.51 -17.16
N ASP A 389 19.59 -47.51 -18.22
CA ASP A 389 18.60 -48.49 -18.73
C ASP A 389 18.60 -49.92 -18.12
N GLU A 390 17.46 -50.62 -17.97
CA GLU A 390 16.67 -51.16 -19.10
C GLU A 390 15.23 -51.56 -18.68
N ALA A 391 14.34 -51.78 -19.67
CA ALA A 391 12.91 -52.01 -19.49
C ALA A 391 12.50 -53.45 -19.13
N THR A 392 11.31 -53.61 -18.54
CA THR A 392 10.52 -54.85 -18.64
C THR A 392 9.02 -54.56 -18.55
N THR A 393 8.23 -55.28 -19.33
CA THR A 393 6.78 -55.10 -19.51
C THR A 393 5.95 -56.07 -18.66
N SER A 394 4.87 -55.61 -18.05
CA SER A 394 3.59 -56.34 -18.05
C SER A 394 2.41 -55.45 -17.64
N ASP A 395 1.23 -55.79 -18.13
CA ASP A 395 -0.06 -55.23 -17.76
C ASP A 395 -0.37 -55.36 -16.26
N ASP A 396 -0.98 -54.33 -15.67
CA ASP A 396 -2.25 -54.52 -14.95
C ASP A 396 -2.95 -53.16 -14.70
N LEU A 397 -4.24 -53.05 -15.05
CA LEU A 397 -5.01 -51.81 -14.97
C LEU A 397 -6.22 -51.98 -14.02
N PRO A 398 -6.20 -51.42 -12.79
CA PRO A 398 -7.32 -51.56 -11.87
C PRO A 398 -8.52 -50.73 -12.34
N THR A 399 -9.56 -51.42 -12.79
CA THR A 399 -10.85 -50.82 -13.14
C THR A 399 -11.57 -50.38 -11.87
N ILE A 400 -11.68 -49.07 -11.63
CA ILE A 400 -12.42 -48.52 -10.48
C ILE A 400 -13.89 -48.36 -10.86
N THR A 401 -14.75 -49.22 -10.31
CA THR A 401 -16.22 -49.08 -10.43
C THR A 401 -16.73 -47.90 -9.59
N PRO A 402 -17.63 -47.04 -10.11
CA PRO A 402 -18.19 -45.94 -9.33
C PRO A 402 -19.16 -46.45 -8.26
N VAL A 403 -18.91 -46.10 -7.00
CA VAL A 403 -19.82 -46.37 -5.89
C VAL A 403 -20.90 -45.28 -5.84
N ALA A 404 -22.17 -45.68 -5.83
CA ALA A 404 -23.29 -44.75 -5.73
C ALA A 404 -23.38 -44.13 -4.33
N PRO A 405 -23.78 -42.84 -4.20
CA PRO A 405 -23.89 -42.19 -2.90
C PRO A 405 -25.06 -42.78 -2.09
N VAL A 406 -24.77 -43.15 -0.84
CA VAL A 406 -25.77 -43.59 0.14
C VAL A 406 -26.57 -42.38 0.63
N ALA A 407 -27.89 -42.44 0.52
CA ALA A 407 -28.78 -41.40 1.01
C ALA A 407 -28.85 -41.41 2.55
N THR A 408 -28.52 -40.30 3.18
CA THR A 408 -28.78 -40.06 4.62
C THR A 408 -30.20 -39.51 4.82
N PRO A 409 -30.90 -39.88 5.90
CA PRO A 409 -32.26 -39.41 6.16
C PRO A 409 -32.28 -37.95 6.63
N PHE A 410 -33.22 -37.18 6.09
CA PHE A 410 -33.49 -35.80 6.51
C PHE A 410 -34.02 -35.75 7.96
N LEU A 411 -33.46 -34.84 8.77
CA LEU A 411 -34.08 -34.37 10.02
C LEU A 411 -35.07 -33.22 9.70
N PRO A 412 -36.19 -33.10 10.43
CA PRO A 412 -37.21 -32.10 10.15
C PRO A 412 -36.76 -30.69 10.54
N THR A 413 -37.12 -29.72 9.70
CA THR A 413 -36.95 -28.27 9.95
C THR A 413 -37.85 -27.78 11.09
N PRO A 414 -37.39 -26.86 11.96
CA PRO A 414 -38.26 -26.20 12.92
C PRO A 414 -39.18 -25.17 12.23
N ASP A 415 -40.46 -25.19 12.61
CA ASP A 415 -41.49 -24.27 12.11
C ASP A 415 -41.24 -22.81 12.52
N PHE A 416 -41.01 -21.93 11.54
CA PHE A 416 -41.03 -20.48 11.73
C PHE A 416 -42.46 -19.94 11.64
N ASN A 417 -43.29 -20.18 12.67
CA ASN A 417 -44.63 -19.58 12.72
C ASN A 417 -45.22 -19.40 14.13
N SER A 418 -44.50 -18.72 15.03
CA SER A 418 -45.10 -17.99 16.16
C SER A 418 -44.10 -17.08 16.87
N PHE A 419 -44.07 -15.79 16.54
CA PHE A 419 -43.60 -14.75 17.46
C PHE A 419 -44.64 -13.65 17.59
N ASN A 420 -45.38 -13.73 18.70
CA ASN A 420 -46.36 -12.73 19.13
C ASN A 420 -45.63 -11.44 19.53
N SER A 421 -45.95 -10.31 18.90
CA SER A 421 -45.21 -9.06 19.08
C SER A 421 -45.53 -8.37 20.41
N THR A 422 -44.54 -8.31 21.31
CA THR A 422 -44.44 -7.25 22.33
C THR A 422 -43.35 -6.26 21.92
N PRO A 423 -43.60 -4.93 22.02
CA PRO A 423 -42.61 -3.94 21.60
C PRO A 423 -41.47 -3.86 22.63
N VAL A 424 -40.29 -4.35 22.26
CA VAL A 424 -39.05 -4.08 22.99
C VAL A 424 -38.66 -2.62 22.75
N ALA A 425 -38.34 -1.91 23.83
CA ALA A 425 -38.01 -0.48 23.76
C ALA A 425 -36.74 -0.25 22.94
N THR A 426 -36.77 0.78 22.09
CA THR A 426 -35.63 1.26 21.30
C THR A 426 -34.43 1.55 22.21
N PRO A 427 -33.23 1.01 21.93
CA PRO A 427 -32.03 1.47 22.60
C PRO A 427 -31.74 2.91 22.16
N THR A 428 -31.74 3.83 23.12
CA THR A 428 -31.27 5.21 22.93
C THR A 428 -29.85 5.19 22.34
N PRO A 429 -29.52 6.03 21.33
CA PRO A 429 -28.16 6.09 20.81
C PRO A 429 -27.17 6.43 21.93
N SER A 430 -26.21 5.54 22.15
CA SER A 430 -25.16 5.75 23.15
C SER A 430 -24.27 6.90 22.69
N ALA A 431 -24.01 7.87 23.57
CA ALA A 431 -23.20 9.02 23.23
C ALA A 431 -21.75 8.62 22.96
N THR A 432 -21.17 9.17 21.90
CA THR A 432 -19.75 9.04 21.55
C THR A 432 -18.86 9.41 22.74
N PRO A 433 -17.85 8.59 23.11
CA PRO A 433 -16.89 8.97 24.14
C PRO A 433 -15.93 10.03 23.61
N THR A 434 -16.29 11.31 23.81
CA THR A 434 -15.47 12.49 23.50
C THR A 434 -14.24 12.55 24.42
N GLY A 435 -13.28 11.64 24.21
CA GLY A 435 -12.12 11.47 25.09
C GLY A 435 -11.15 10.34 24.72
N ALA A 436 -11.41 9.54 23.68
CA ALA A 436 -10.45 8.55 23.21
C ALA A 436 -9.17 9.22 22.67
N THR A 437 -8.02 8.65 23.01
CA THR A 437 -6.73 8.97 22.37
C THR A 437 -6.44 7.94 21.29
N ALA A 438 -5.99 8.39 20.13
CA ALA A 438 -5.54 7.56 19.03
C ALA A 438 -4.24 6.81 19.41
N GLY A 439 -4.21 5.49 19.19
CA GLY A 439 -3.00 4.67 19.32
C GLY A 439 -1.93 5.06 18.30
N ARG A 440 -0.75 4.43 18.35
CA ARG A 440 0.29 4.68 17.33
C ARG A 440 -0.21 4.19 15.96
N TRP A 441 0.10 4.92 14.90
CA TRP A 441 -0.39 4.68 13.52
C TRP A 441 -1.89 4.94 13.31
N GLN A 442 -2.67 5.20 14.36
CA GLN A 442 -4.06 5.60 14.23
C GLN A 442 -4.19 7.02 13.70
N ALA A 443 -5.28 7.27 12.97
CA ALA A 443 -5.67 8.62 12.57
C ALA A 443 -5.86 9.50 13.82
N CYS A 444 -5.34 10.72 13.78
CA CYS A 444 -5.36 11.67 14.90
C CYS A 444 -5.94 13.04 14.52
N GLY A 445 -6.46 13.16 13.31
CA GLY A 445 -6.96 14.39 12.72
C GLY A 445 -6.96 14.33 11.20
N GLY A 446 -7.40 15.40 10.57
CA GLY A 446 -7.42 15.56 9.12
C GLY A 446 -8.75 16.10 8.60
N GLY A 447 -8.72 17.17 7.83
CA GLY A 447 -9.90 17.78 7.23
C GLY A 447 -10.83 18.44 8.25
N ARG A 448 -11.90 19.08 7.75
CA ARG A 448 -12.93 19.71 8.60
C ARG A 448 -14.02 18.76 9.09
N ALA A 449 -14.04 17.52 8.58
CA ALA A 449 -15.08 16.54 8.81
C ALA A 449 -14.67 15.40 9.76
N TYR A 450 -13.40 15.31 10.17
CA TYR A 450 -12.93 14.24 11.05
C TYR A 450 -13.52 14.34 12.46
N THR A 451 -14.21 13.28 12.89
CA THR A 451 -14.89 13.16 14.18
C THR A 451 -14.21 12.17 15.14
N GLY A 452 -13.07 11.61 14.75
CA GLY A 452 -12.31 10.64 15.55
C GLY A 452 -11.47 11.26 16.67
N ALA A 453 -10.57 10.45 17.24
CA ALA A 453 -9.65 10.88 18.30
C ALA A 453 -8.69 11.96 17.78
N THR A 454 -8.69 13.15 18.40
CA THR A 454 -7.83 14.30 17.99
C THR A 454 -6.54 14.45 18.80
N LYS A 455 -6.22 13.43 19.62
CA LYS A 455 -5.05 13.38 20.50
C LYS A 455 -4.46 11.99 20.44
N CYS A 456 -3.14 11.88 20.43
CA CYS A 456 -2.46 10.60 20.50
C CYS A 456 -2.31 10.07 21.92
N ALA A 457 -2.08 8.77 22.05
CA ALA A 457 -1.68 8.14 23.29
C ALA A 457 -0.35 8.73 23.82
N SER A 458 -0.11 8.58 25.12
CA SER A 458 1.01 9.22 25.80
C SER A 458 2.37 8.85 25.17
N GLY A 459 3.19 9.86 24.88
CA GLY A 459 4.51 9.70 24.24
C GLY A 459 4.50 9.89 22.71
N LEU A 460 3.33 9.90 22.07
CA LEU A 460 3.19 10.01 20.62
C LEU A 460 2.78 11.43 20.20
N LYS A 461 3.10 11.82 18.96
CA LYS A 461 2.72 13.11 18.38
C LYS A 461 1.74 12.91 17.24
N CYS A 462 0.70 13.75 17.20
CA CYS A 462 -0.18 13.83 16.03
C CYS A 462 0.55 14.59 14.92
N VAL A 463 1.10 13.85 13.95
CA VAL A 463 1.83 14.40 12.82
C VAL A 463 0.89 14.52 11.63
N LYS A 464 0.82 15.72 11.06
CA LYS A 464 0.07 15.98 9.83
C LYS A 464 0.83 15.38 8.65
N HIS A 465 0.20 14.48 7.91
CA HIS A 465 0.74 13.97 6.63
C HIS A 465 0.20 14.80 5.46
N ASN A 466 -1.10 15.10 5.45
CA ASN A 466 -1.72 16.02 4.50
C ASN A 466 -2.93 16.75 5.14
N ASP A 467 -3.65 17.57 4.37
CA ASP A 467 -4.79 18.35 4.86
C ASP A 467 -5.97 17.52 5.39
N PHE A 468 -6.07 16.25 5.01
CA PHE A 468 -7.18 15.33 5.31
C PHE A 468 -6.77 14.14 6.18
N TYR A 469 -5.48 13.96 6.47
CA TYR A 469 -4.97 12.87 7.30
C TYR A 469 -3.77 13.28 8.15
N HIS A 470 -3.94 13.12 9.47
CA HIS A 470 -2.88 13.20 10.47
C HIS A 470 -2.78 11.83 11.19
N GLN A 471 -1.57 11.41 11.58
CA GLN A 471 -1.31 10.11 12.21
C GLN A 471 -0.53 10.26 13.52
N CYS A 472 -0.71 9.34 14.46
CA CYS A 472 0.07 9.29 15.70
C CYS A 472 1.42 8.58 15.54
N LEU A 473 2.53 9.34 15.66
CA LEU A 473 3.91 8.86 15.49
C LEU A 473 4.70 8.84 16.81
#